data_AF-A0A9X8DP89-F1
#
_entry.id   AF-A0A9X8DP89-F1
#
_cell.length_a   1.000
_cell.length_b   1.000
_cell.length_c   1.000
_cell.angle_alpha   90.00
_cell.angle_beta   90.00
_cell.angle_gamma   90.00
#
_symmetry.space_group_name_H-M   'P 1'
#
loop_
_entity.id
_entity.type
_entity.pdbx_description
1 polymer ?
#
loop_
_entity_poly.entity_id
_entity_poly.type
_entity_poly.pdbx_seq_one_letter_code
_entity_poly.pdbx_strand_id
1 'polypeptide(L)'
;MYRYIQKLYKGPIRRIVVGGGASVNASILEVLSNVMQAPVYVEANGHHTAALGGALRAQHGFHCNDVKSAVPFCPAVDWELKATPNRRVHEVYKAMLQRFERLEGIAIASQRARYYQPLQRKVVPLLQKKQDASAEKKDDRLSLVENEKRYYDCLKSVHEARAQLLTAQTQYDKIAMELQKESKANEIQESFMEFKREVARSAENTRTGKPIPKRVIAQFEVAEMKKDQEVEKVRLKNINLRTHLRKLEQQLHAKEQLAEGLHLIDFEQLKIENQTLNEKIEERNEELHKLRKKTTTTVQVLTHIKEKLQFVLVENQNLKKDLAELDEDLTKNRDTLTKKKKERDGIRASQQKMKHQQGFGNSQLLMQDYEKRKIDIEDYQGRLAQLKQRLAYLTKKTPTQSGEGTSN
;
A
#
# COMPACT_ATOMS: atom_id res chain seq x y z
N MET A 1 37.00 -16.29 -12.04
CA MET A 1 37.00 -15.12 -11.12
C MET A 1 37.96 -14.01 -11.55
N TYR A 2 39.29 -14.23 -11.60
CA TYR A 2 40.30 -13.21 -11.96
C TYR A 2 39.95 -12.41 -13.24
N ARG A 3 39.72 -13.11 -14.37
CA ARG A 3 39.33 -12.48 -15.65
C ARG A 3 37.98 -11.75 -15.60
N TYR A 4 37.04 -12.25 -14.80
CA TYR A 4 35.71 -11.64 -14.66
C TYR A 4 35.82 -10.30 -13.91
N ILE A 5 36.64 -10.27 -12.84
CA ILE A 5 36.94 -9.05 -12.11
C ILE A 5 37.68 -8.04 -13.01
N GLN A 6 38.61 -8.48 -13.86
CA GLN A 6 39.25 -7.60 -14.86
C GLN A 6 38.29 -7.00 -15.89
N LYS A 7 37.18 -7.68 -16.20
CA LYS A 7 36.12 -7.13 -17.08
C LYS A 7 35.29 -6.06 -16.35
N LEU A 8 35.08 -6.24 -15.05
CA LEU A 8 34.27 -5.34 -14.22
C LEU A 8 35.05 -4.15 -13.64
N TYR A 9 36.35 -4.30 -13.42
CA TYR A 9 37.19 -3.31 -12.77
C TYR A 9 38.56 -3.23 -13.45
N LYS A 10 38.92 -2.03 -13.93
CA LYS A 10 40.17 -1.76 -14.66
C LYS A 10 41.26 -1.11 -13.78
N GLY A 11 40.98 -0.84 -12.50
CA GLY A 11 41.93 -0.23 -11.57
C GLY A 11 42.86 -1.24 -10.88
N PRO A 12 43.92 -0.77 -10.21
CA PRO A 12 44.80 -1.64 -9.41
C PRO A 12 44.07 -2.16 -8.16
N ILE A 13 44.09 -3.47 -7.96
CA ILE A 13 43.54 -4.10 -6.75
C ILE A 13 44.56 -3.91 -5.62
N ARG A 14 44.23 -3.05 -4.64
CA ARG A 14 45.16 -2.72 -3.54
C ARG A 14 45.16 -3.73 -2.39
N ARG A 15 44.02 -4.38 -2.15
CA ARG A 15 43.84 -5.36 -1.07
C ARG A 15 42.68 -6.30 -1.38
N ILE A 16 42.72 -7.49 -0.80
CA ILE A 16 41.65 -8.47 -0.87
C ILE A 16 41.24 -8.82 0.55
N VAL A 17 39.94 -8.87 0.80
CA VAL A 17 39.38 -9.31 2.09
C VAL A 17 38.64 -10.61 1.85
N VAL A 18 38.97 -11.65 2.60
CA VAL A 18 38.35 -12.98 2.50
C VAL A 18 37.64 -13.31 3.80
N GLY A 19 36.39 -13.77 3.69
CA GLY A 19 35.60 -14.29 4.80
C GLY A 19 34.96 -15.63 4.46
N GLY A 20 34.51 -16.36 5.49
CA GLY A 20 33.85 -17.66 5.38
C GLY A 20 34.81 -18.83 5.23
N GLY A 21 34.33 -19.99 4.74
CA GLY A 21 35.12 -21.23 4.74
C GLY A 21 36.47 -21.15 4.01
N ALA A 22 36.61 -20.26 3.02
CA ALA A 22 37.86 -20.02 2.33
C ALA A 22 38.90 -19.25 3.16
N SER A 23 38.50 -18.54 4.22
CA SER A 23 39.42 -17.78 5.09
C SER A 23 40.20 -18.67 6.06
N VAL A 24 39.82 -19.94 6.20
CA VAL A 24 40.47 -20.92 7.08
C VAL A 24 41.64 -21.62 6.37
N ASN A 25 41.62 -21.68 5.03
CA ASN A 25 42.61 -22.41 4.25
C ASN A 25 43.74 -21.49 3.76
N ALA A 26 44.90 -21.59 4.41
CA ALA A 26 46.08 -20.78 4.09
C ALA A 26 46.52 -20.91 2.61
N SER A 27 46.47 -22.12 2.05
CA SER A 27 46.86 -22.36 0.65
C SER A 27 45.95 -21.64 -0.34
N ILE A 28 44.63 -21.57 -0.05
CA ILE A 28 43.69 -20.82 -0.90
C ILE A 28 43.97 -19.32 -0.84
N LEU A 29 44.29 -18.78 0.34
CA LEU A 29 44.62 -17.36 0.52
C LEU A 29 45.93 -16.99 -0.20
N GLU A 30 46.93 -17.87 -0.14
CA GLU A 30 48.21 -17.69 -0.84
C GLU A 30 48.02 -17.72 -2.36
N VAL A 31 47.28 -18.69 -2.89
CA VAL A 31 46.94 -18.77 -4.32
C VAL A 31 46.19 -17.51 -4.75
N LEU A 32 45.22 -17.06 -3.97
CA LEU A 32 44.44 -15.85 -4.26
C LEU A 32 45.32 -14.60 -4.29
N SER A 33 46.22 -14.44 -3.32
CA SER A 33 47.17 -13.32 -3.25
C SER A 33 48.12 -13.30 -4.46
N ASN A 34 48.67 -14.46 -4.81
CA ASN A 34 49.59 -14.63 -5.94
C ASN A 34 48.90 -14.39 -7.29
N VAL A 35 47.67 -14.90 -7.48
CA VAL A 35 46.91 -14.71 -8.72
C VAL A 35 46.51 -13.25 -8.91
N MET A 36 46.02 -12.59 -7.86
CA MET A 36 45.48 -11.24 -7.93
C MET A 36 46.52 -10.12 -7.72
N GLN A 37 47.75 -10.47 -7.33
CA GLN A 37 48.84 -9.53 -7.02
C GLN A 37 48.45 -8.50 -5.95
N ALA A 38 47.76 -8.94 -4.90
CA ALA A 38 47.32 -8.08 -3.82
C ALA A 38 47.44 -8.79 -2.47
N PRO A 39 47.76 -8.07 -1.39
CA PRO A 39 47.76 -8.63 -0.03
C PRO A 39 46.34 -9.07 0.35
N VAL A 40 46.26 -10.23 0.99
CA VAL A 40 45.00 -10.85 1.45
C VAL A 40 44.87 -10.69 2.96
N TYR A 41 43.74 -10.13 3.37
CA TYR A 41 43.39 -9.89 4.75
C TYR A 41 42.19 -10.73 5.16
N VAL A 42 42.16 -11.12 6.42
CA VAL A 42 41.04 -11.78 7.09
C VAL A 42 40.70 -10.94 8.33
N GLU A 43 39.44 -10.97 8.76
CA GLU A 43 39.03 -10.28 9.98
C GLU A 43 39.62 -10.96 11.22
N ALA A 44 40.08 -10.17 12.19
CA ALA A 44 40.89 -10.63 13.30
C ALA A 44 40.14 -11.41 14.39
N ASN A 45 38.81 -11.23 14.52
CA ASN A 45 38.03 -11.85 15.60
C ASN A 45 37.57 -13.28 15.29
N GLY A 46 37.76 -13.78 14.06
CA GLY A 46 37.64 -15.20 13.71
C GLY A 46 36.22 -15.81 13.76
N HIS A 47 35.24 -15.09 14.32
CA HIS A 47 33.86 -15.53 14.47
C HIS A 47 32.96 -14.96 13.36
N HIS A 48 32.06 -15.77 12.81
CA HIS A 48 31.04 -15.38 11.81
C HIS A 48 31.56 -14.65 10.54
N THR A 49 32.79 -14.93 10.11
CA THR A 49 33.46 -14.23 8.99
C THR A 49 32.69 -14.31 7.65
N ALA A 50 31.90 -15.36 7.41
CA ALA A 50 31.05 -15.48 6.23
C ALA A 50 29.89 -14.46 6.24
N ALA A 51 29.22 -14.33 7.38
CA ALA A 51 28.11 -13.41 7.57
C ALA A 51 28.60 -11.95 7.53
N LEU A 52 29.74 -11.67 8.17
CA LEU A 52 30.40 -10.37 8.10
C LEU A 52 30.76 -10.00 6.66
N GLY A 53 31.34 -10.93 5.89
CA GLY A 53 31.64 -10.71 4.47
C GLY A 53 30.39 -10.42 3.63
N GLY A 54 29.25 -11.03 3.96
CA GLY A 54 27.95 -10.74 3.35
C GLY A 54 27.45 -9.34 3.70
N ALA A 55 27.45 -8.99 4.99
CA ALA A 55 27.03 -7.70 5.51
C ALA A 55 27.85 -6.54 4.92
N LEU A 56 29.17 -6.68 4.85
CA LEU A 56 30.07 -5.68 4.27
C LEU A 56 29.83 -5.46 2.77
N ARG A 57 29.55 -6.53 2.01
CA ARG A 57 29.17 -6.41 0.59
C ARG A 57 27.82 -5.71 0.41
N ALA A 58 26.85 -6.02 1.27
CA ALA A 58 25.53 -5.37 1.23
C ALA A 58 25.63 -3.88 1.60
N GLN A 59 26.37 -3.54 2.66
CA GLN A 59 26.64 -2.16 3.07
C GLN A 59 27.33 -1.36 1.96
N HIS A 60 28.39 -1.92 1.35
CA HIS A 60 29.10 -1.27 0.26
C HIS A 60 28.23 -1.10 -0.99
N GLY A 61 27.43 -2.11 -1.34
CA GLY A 61 26.48 -2.06 -2.44
C GLY A 61 25.39 -0.99 -2.24
N PHE A 62 24.87 -0.86 -1.02
CA PHE A 62 23.92 0.19 -0.67
C PHE A 62 24.53 1.58 -0.83
N HIS A 63 25.75 1.79 -0.31
CA HIS A 63 26.49 3.05 -0.44
C HIS A 63 26.80 3.41 -1.90
N CYS A 64 27.19 2.43 -2.73
CA CYS A 64 27.44 2.66 -4.16
C CYS A 64 26.15 3.02 -4.92
N ASN A 65 25.02 2.43 -4.52
CA ASN A 65 23.72 2.73 -5.15
C ASN A 65 23.21 4.13 -4.76
N ASP A 66 23.47 4.56 -3.54
CA ASP A 66 23.10 5.89 -3.05
C ASP A 66 23.91 6.99 -3.76
N VAL A 67 25.23 6.80 -3.87
CA VAL A 67 26.14 7.73 -4.55
C VAL A 67 26.12 7.59 -6.09
N LYS A 68 25.40 6.58 -6.61
CA LYS A 68 25.37 6.19 -8.04
C LYS A 68 26.76 6.00 -8.67
N SER A 69 27.76 5.71 -7.85
CA SER A 69 29.16 5.55 -8.24
C SER A 69 29.86 4.58 -7.30
N ALA A 70 30.95 3.96 -7.77
CA ALA A 70 31.73 3.04 -6.97
C ALA A 70 32.52 3.79 -5.90
N VAL A 71 32.12 3.65 -4.63
CA VAL A 71 32.84 4.28 -3.50
C VAL A 71 33.99 3.40 -3.00
N PRO A 72 35.08 3.98 -2.46
CA PRO A 72 36.17 3.22 -1.85
C PRO A 72 35.67 2.35 -0.68
N PHE A 73 36.03 1.06 -0.69
CA PHE A 73 35.68 0.13 0.38
C PHE A 73 36.66 0.26 1.55
N CYS A 74 36.27 0.96 2.61
CA CYS A 74 37.06 1.19 3.83
C CYS A 74 36.25 0.91 5.11
N PRO A 75 36.03 -0.36 5.48
CA PRO A 75 35.29 -0.69 6.70
C PRO A 75 36.14 -0.38 7.95
N ALA A 76 35.49 0.10 9.00
CA ALA A 76 36.09 0.29 10.33
C ALA A 76 36.19 -1.06 11.08
N VAL A 77 37.06 -1.93 10.58
CA VAL A 77 37.28 -3.29 11.11
C VAL A 77 38.78 -3.56 11.11
N ASP A 78 39.25 -4.27 12.13
CA ASP A 78 40.64 -4.67 12.24
C ASP A 78 40.94 -5.86 11.32
N TRP A 79 41.95 -5.69 10.48
CA TRP A 79 42.32 -6.63 9.43
C TRP A 79 43.66 -7.29 9.75
N GLU A 80 43.69 -8.62 9.80
CA GLU A 80 44.90 -9.41 9.92
C GLU A 80 45.44 -9.78 8.53
N LEU A 81 46.70 -9.47 8.26
CA LEU A 81 47.37 -9.85 7.01
C LEU A 81 47.69 -11.35 7.02
N LYS A 82 47.13 -12.11 6.08
CA LYS A 82 47.32 -13.58 6.00
C LYS A 82 48.18 -14.05 4.83
N ALA A 83 48.24 -13.29 3.73
CA ALA A 83 49.11 -13.63 2.60
C ALA A 83 49.60 -12.39 1.86
N THR A 84 50.85 -12.44 1.40
CA THR A 84 51.48 -11.42 0.58
C THR A 84 51.81 -11.96 -0.82
N PRO A 85 51.70 -11.12 -1.86
CA PRO A 85 51.86 -11.60 -3.22
C PRO A 85 53.32 -11.87 -3.57
N ASN A 86 53.57 -13.05 -4.15
CA ASN A 86 54.86 -13.44 -4.71
C ASN A 86 54.85 -13.28 -6.24
N ARG A 87 55.70 -12.35 -6.73
CA ARG A 87 55.81 -12.04 -8.17
C ARG A 87 56.22 -13.23 -9.03
N ARG A 88 57.10 -14.11 -8.56
CA ARG A 88 57.58 -15.27 -9.34
C ARG A 88 56.44 -16.28 -9.55
N VAL A 89 55.62 -16.48 -8.51
CA VAL A 89 54.50 -17.42 -8.54
C VAL A 89 53.34 -16.86 -9.38
N HIS A 90 53.16 -15.54 -9.39
CA HIS A 90 52.18 -14.88 -10.26
C HIS A 90 52.41 -15.17 -11.74
N GLU A 91 53.67 -15.17 -12.22
CA GLU A 91 53.98 -15.46 -13.63
C GLU A 91 53.56 -16.87 -14.04
N VAL A 92 53.76 -17.84 -13.14
CA VAL A 92 53.32 -19.23 -13.33
C VAL A 92 51.80 -19.31 -13.42
N TYR A 93 51.08 -18.70 -12.48
CA TYR A 93 49.61 -18.67 -12.52
C TYR A 93 49.07 -17.92 -13.74
N LYS A 94 49.74 -16.84 -14.16
CA LYS A 94 49.38 -16.07 -15.35
C LYS A 94 49.48 -16.90 -16.63
N ALA A 95 50.52 -17.74 -16.76
CA ALA A 95 50.64 -18.70 -17.85
C ALA A 95 49.55 -19.79 -17.77
N MET A 96 49.27 -20.30 -16.56
CA MET A 96 48.23 -21.32 -16.35
C MET A 96 46.80 -20.80 -16.58
N LEU A 97 46.53 -19.51 -16.37
CA LEU A 97 45.21 -18.92 -16.60
C LEU A 97 44.73 -19.09 -18.05
N GLN A 98 45.63 -19.00 -19.03
CA GLN A 98 45.30 -19.23 -20.44
C GLN A 98 44.90 -20.70 -20.69
N ARG A 99 45.57 -21.65 -20.03
CA ARG A 99 45.23 -23.07 -20.10
C ARG A 99 43.90 -23.35 -19.41
N PHE A 100 43.64 -22.71 -18.27
CA PHE A 100 42.40 -22.87 -17.52
C PHE A 100 41.19 -22.42 -18.35
N GLU A 101 41.28 -21.27 -19.03
CA GLU A 101 40.20 -20.76 -19.90
C GLU A 101 39.84 -21.74 -21.03
N ARG A 102 40.86 -22.36 -21.64
CA ARG A 102 40.63 -23.38 -22.68
C ARG A 102 39.94 -24.62 -22.09
N LEU A 103 40.41 -25.12 -20.95
CA LEU A 103 39.85 -26.32 -20.30
C LEU A 103 38.43 -26.08 -19.78
N GLU A 104 38.17 -24.90 -19.20
CA GLU A 104 36.84 -24.46 -18.78
C GLU A 104 35.89 -24.40 -19.98
N GLY A 105 36.32 -23.81 -21.10
CA GLY A 105 35.56 -23.79 -22.34
C GLY A 105 35.23 -25.19 -22.86
N ILE A 106 36.18 -26.12 -22.84
CA ILE A 106 35.97 -27.52 -23.24
C ILE A 106 34.98 -28.22 -22.29
N ALA A 107 35.11 -28.01 -20.97
CA ALA A 107 34.21 -28.61 -19.99
C ALA A 107 32.77 -28.10 -20.15
N ILE A 108 32.61 -26.79 -20.32
CA ILE A 108 31.30 -26.16 -20.59
C ILE A 108 30.73 -26.65 -21.92
N ALA A 109 31.54 -26.74 -22.98
CA ALA A 109 31.10 -27.24 -24.28
C ALA A 109 30.70 -28.72 -24.21
N SER A 110 31.45 -29.55 -23.47
CA SER A 110 31.11 -30.95 -23.24
C SER A 110 29.80 -31.10 -22.47
N GLN A 111 29.60 -30.30 -21.41
CA GLN A 111 28.37 -30.29 -20.63
C GLN A 111 27.18 -29.80 -21.47
N ARG A 112 27.40 -28.77 -22.31
CA ARG A 112 26.40 -28.27 -23.26
C ARG A 112 26.08 -29.32 -24.34
N ALA A 113 27.07 -30.03 -24.87
CA ALA A 113 26.83 -31.12 -25.82
C ALA A 113 26.04 -32.27 -25.18
N ARG A 114 26.35 -32.62 -23.92
CA ARG A 114 25.72 -33.72 -23.19
C ARG A 114 24.26 -33.43 -22.81
N TYR A 115 23.96 -32.19 -22.43
CA TYR A 115 22.64 -31.83 -21.90
C TYR A 115 21.82 -30.91 -22.82
N TYR A 116 22.43 -29.90 -23.44
CA TYR A 116 21.72 -28.93 -24.28
C TYR A 116 21.45 -29.44 -25.69
N GLN A 117 22.33 -30.24 -26.28
CA GLN A 117 22.22 -30.66 -27.68
C GLN A 117 21.07 -31.68 -27.93
N PRO A 118 20.85 -32.68 -27.06
CA PRO A 118 19.67 -33.56 -27.16
C PRO A 118 18.36 -32.81 -26.92
N LEU A 119 18.40 -31.81 -26.04
CA LEU A 119 17.25 -30.97 -25.71
C LEU A 119 16.88 -30.05 -26.87
N GLN A 120 17.86 -29.39 -27.50
CA GLN A 120 17.64 -28.56 -28.68
C GLN A 120 17.17 -29.38 -29.88
N ARG A 121 17.72 -30.58 -30.12
CA ARG A 121 17.23 -31.50 -31.18
C ARG A 121 15.78 -31.94 -30.98
N LYS A 122 15.32 -32.06 -29.73
CA LYS A 122 13.91 -32.38 -29.42
C LYS A 122 13.00 -31.15 -29.49
N VAL A 123 13.51 -29.96 -29.19
CA VAL A 123 12.71 -28.72 -29.12
C VAL A 123 12.51 -28.07 -30.50
N VAL A 124 13.48 -28.15 -31.42
CA VAL A 124 13.39 -27.54 -32.76
C VAL A 124 12.21 -28.09 -33.60
N PRO A 125 11.97 -29.42 -33.69
CA PRO A 125 10.80 -29.95 -34.41
C PRO A 125 9.47 -29.59 -33.73
N LEU A 126 9.46 -29.46 -32.40
CA LEU A 126 8.27 -29.09 -31.62
C LEU A 126 7.91 -27.61 -31.78
N LEU A 127 8.90 -26.74 -32.02
CA LEU A 127 8.67 -25.33 -32.32
C LEU A 127 8.21 -25.12 -33.77
N GLN A 128 8.74 -25.89 -34.73
CA GLN A 128 8.26 -25.88 -36.12
C GLN A 128 6.81 -26.38 -36.23
N LYS A 129 6.46 -27.49 -35.55
CA LYS A 129 5.07 -27.97 -35.46
C LYS A 129 4.10 -26.99 -34.76
N LYS A 130 4.63 -26.03 -33.99
CA LYS A 130 3.82 -25.02 -33.26
C LYS A 130 3.41 -23.84 -34.16
N GLN A 131 4.07 -23.63 -35.30
CA GLN A 131 3.65 -22.63 -36.29
C GLN A 131 2.55 -23.15 -37.22
N ASP A 132 2.49 -24.47 -37.47
CA ASP A 132 1.53 -25.05 -38.42
C ASP A 132 0.22 -25.56 -37.79
N ALA A 133 0.10 -25.62 -36.46
CA ALA A 133 -1.05 -26.21 -35.77
C ALA A 133 -1.69 -25.27 -34.74
N SER A 134 -2.31 -24.18 -35.21
CA SER A 134 -2.97 -23.18 -34.37
C SER A 134 -4.45 -23.44 -34.04
N ALA A 135 -5.01 -24.63 -34.31
CA ALA A 135 -6.47 -24.77 -34.22
C ALA A 135 -7.06 -25.75 -33.18
N GLU A 136 -6.44 -26.87 -32.77
CA GLU A 136 -7.27 -27.98 -32.22
C GLU A 136 -6.87 -28.71 -30.92
N LYS A 137 -5.81 -28.37 -30.17
CA LYS A 137 -5.39 -29.22 -29.02
C LYS A 137 -5.27 -28.51 -27.67
N LYS A 138 -6.40 -28.25 -27.01
CA LYS A 138 -6.45 -27.82 -25.59
C LYS A 138 -6.59 -29.01 -24.62
N ASP A 139 -7.14 -30.14 -25.08
CA ASP A 139 -7.48 -31.30 -24.23
C ASP A 139 -6.27 -32.25 -23.99
N ASP A 140 -5.47 -32.50 -25.02
CA ASP A 140 -4.25 -33.36 -24.94
C ASP A 140 -3.18 -32.80 -23.98
N ARG A 141 -3.15 -31.49 -23.76
CA ARG A 141 -2.10 -30.83 -22.95
C ARG A 141 -2.29 -31.05 -21.44
N LEU A 142 -3.53 -31.21 -21.00
CA LEU A 142 -3.86 -31.56 -19.61
C LEU A 142 -3.54 -33.04 -19.35
N SER A 143 -3.89 -33.93 -20.28
CA SER A 143 -3.57 -35.36 -20.21
C SER A 143 -2.06 -35.65 -20.14
N LEU A 144 -1.23 -34.92 -20.89
CA LEU A 144 0.22 -35.09 -20.84
C LEU A 144 0.85 -34.63 -19.51
N VAL A 145 0.36 -33.52 -18.93
CA VAL A 145 0.83 -33.03 -17.63
C VAL A 145 0.38 -33.97 -16.51
N GLU A 146 -0.82 -34.54 -16.60
CA GLU A 146 -1.30 -35.56 -15.66
C GLU A 146 -0.50 -36.86 -15.76
N ASN A 147 -0.15 -37.31 -16.96
CA ASN A 147 0.68 -38.50 -17.16
C ASN A 147 2.11 -38.31 -16.67
N GLU A 148 2.71 -37.13 -16.87
CA GLU A 148 4.02 -36.79 -16.33
C GLU A 148 4.00 -36.76 -14.80
N LYS A 149 2.96 -36.18 -14.20
CA LYS A 149 2.76 -36.21 -12.75
C LYS A 149 2.63 -37.64 -12.20
N ARG A 150 1.81 -38.48 -12.83
CA ARG A 150 1.65 -39.90 -12.46
C ARG A 150 2.97 -40.67 -12.55
N TYR A 151 3.79 -40.38 -13.56
CA TYR A 151 5.11 -40.99 -13.70
C TYR A 151 6.06 -40.58 -12.57
N TYR A 152 6.11 -39.29 -12.22
CA TYR A 152 6.89 -38.82 -11.07
C TYR A 152 6.40 -39.39 -9.74
N ASP A 153 5.09 -39.47 -9.54
CA ASP A 153 4.48 -40.05 -8.34
C ASP A 153 4.81 -41.56 -8.25
N CYS A 154 4.80 -42.28 -9.36
CA CYS A 154 5.22 -43.68 -9.43
C CYS A 154 6.71 -43.85 -9.11
N LEU A 155 7.58 -43.02 -9.70
CA LEU A 155 9.02 -43.04 -9.38
C LEU A 155 9.29 -42.75 -7.90
N LYS A 156 8.56 -41.80 -7.33
CA LYS A 156 8.66 -41.45 -5.91
C LYS A 156 8.21 -42.62 -5.03
N SER A 157 7.09 -43.25 -5.36
CA SER A 157 6.62 -44.45 -4.67
C SER A 157 7.63 -45.61 -4.75
N VAL A 158 8.26 -45.83 -5.91
CA VAL A 158 9.29 -46.87 -6.07
C VAL A 158 10.54 -46.53 -5.24
N HIS A 159 10.95 -45.26 -5.20
CA HIS A 159 12.09 -44.83 -4.38
C HIS A 159 11.80 -44.99 -2.88
N GLU A 160 10.61 -44.59 -2.44
CA GLU A 160 10.16 -44.76 -1.06
C GLU A 160 10.07 -46.25 -0.68
N ALA A 161 9.51 -47.11 -1.54
CA ALA A 161 9.47 -48.54 -1.32
C ALA A 161 10.87 -49.16 -1.24
N ARG A 162 11.82 -48.73 -2.07
CA ARG A 162 13.22 -49.17 -2.00
C ARG A 162 13.91 -48.72 -0.72
N ALA A 163 13.67 -47.49 -0.28
CA ALA A 163 14.21 -46.98 0.98
C ALA A 163 13.63 -47.74 2.19
N GLN A 164 12.34 -48.02 2.17
CA GLN A 164 11.68 -48.85 3.18
C GLN A 164 12.24 -50.29 3.19
N LEU A 165 12.44 -50.90 2.03
CA LEU A 165 13.02 -52.24 1.93
C LEU A 165 14.46 -52.26 2.50
N LEU A 166 15.29 -51.27 2.15
CA LEU A 166 16.64 -51.16 2.68
C LEU A 166 16.65 -50.98 4.21
N THR A 167 15.81 -50.09 4.74
CA THR A 167 15.71 -49.90 6.19
C THR A 167 15.22 -51.16 6.90
N ALA A 168 14.20 -51.83 6.37
CA ALA A 168 13.73 -53.11 6.89
C ALA A 168 14.82 -54.18 6.84
N GLN A 169 15.56 -54.31 5.74
CA GLN A 169 16.67 -55.25 5.62
C GLN A 169 17.74 -54.98 6.69
N THR A 170 18.15 -53.73 6.88
CA THR A 170 19.12 -53.39 7.94
C THR A 170 18.60 -53.66 9.35
N GLN A 171 17.28 -53.58 9.57
CA GLN A 171 16.67 -53.95 10.85
C GLN A 171 16.70 -55.46 11.04
N TYR A 172 16.34 -56.25 10.03
CA TYR A 172 16.41 -57.71 10.09
C TYR A 172 17.84 -58.22 10.27
N ASP A 173 18.82 -57.63 9.59
CA ASP A 173 20.23 -57.97 9.74
C ASP A 173 20.74 -57.69 11.16
N LYS A 174 20.30 -56.57 11.76
CA LYS A 174 20.61 -56.25 13.17
C LYS A 174 19.99 -57.28 14.13
N ILE A 175 18.71 -57.60 13.95
CA ILE A 175 18.00 -58.58 14.78
C ILE A 175 18.67 -59.95 14.66
N ALA A 176 19.02 -60.39 13.44
CA ALA A 176 19.73 -61.64 13.22
C ALA A 176 21.10 -61.68 13.91
N MET A 177 21.84 -60.58 13.86
CA MET A 177 23.14 -60.46 14.54
C MET A 177 23.01 -60.45 16.07
N GLU A 178 21.94 -59.85 16.60
CA GLU A 178 21.63 -59.87 18.05
C GLU A 178 21.27 -61.28 18.53
N LEU A 179 20.39 -61.99 17.80
CA LEU A 179 20.02 -63.38 18.11
C LEU A 179 21.23 -64.32 18.08
N GLN A 180 22.14 -64.14 17.13
CA GLN A 180 23.36 -64.95 17.07
C GLN A 180 24.29 -64.69 18.28
N LYS A 181 24.37 -63.44 18.75
CA LYS A 181 25.15 -63.09 19.95
C LYS A 181 24.52 -63.68 21.20
N GLU A 182 23.20 -63.67 21.30
CA GLU A 182 22.46 -64.24 22.42
C GLU A 182 22.67 -65.76 22.52
N SER A 183 22.57 -66.50 21.40
CA SER A 183 22.87 -67.94 21.37
C SER A 183 24.28 -68.25 21.87
N LYS A 184 25.29 -67.54 21.37
CA LYS A 184 26.68 -67.71 21.81
C LYS A 184 26.88 -67.38 23.28
N ALA A 185 26.18 -66.35 23.79
CA ALA A 185 26.25 -66.00 25.20
C ALA A 185 25.65 -67.11 26.10
N ASN A 186 24.54 -67.70 25.67
CA ASN A 186 23.92 -68.83 26.38
C ASN A 186 24.83 -70.07 26.38
N GLU A 187 25.46 -70.41 25.25
CA GLU A 187 26.42 -71.52 25.17
C GLU A 187 27.63 -71.31 26.11
N ILE A 188 28.15 -70.08 26.18
CA ILE A 188 29.25 -69.72 27.09
C ILE A 188 28.77 -69.81 28.55
N GLN A 189 27.55 -69.36 28.85
CA GLN A 189 26.98 -69.43 30.19
C GLN A 189 26.78 -70.88 30.64
N GLU A 190 26.24 -71.74 29.78
CA GLU A 190 26.04 -73.17 30.08
C GLU A 190 27.37 -73.89 30.32
N SER A 191 28.36 -73.69 29.44
CA SER A 191 29.70 -74.27 29.62
C SER A 191 30.40 -73.77 30.88
N PHE A 192 30.22 -72.49 31.23
CA PHE A 192 30.75 -71.93 32.48
C PHE A 192 30.07 -72.52 33.73
N MET A 193 28.74 -72.73 33.69
CA MET A 193 28.02 -73.37 34.79
C MET A 193 28.43 -74.83 34.97
N GLU A 194 28.67 -75.56 33.88
CA GLU A 194 29.17 -76.92 33.93
C GLU A 194 30.60 -76.99 34.51
N PHE A 195 31.48 -76.07 34.09
CA PHE A 195 32.82 -75.94 34.66
C PHE A 195 32.78 -75.62 36.17
N LYS A 196 31.95 -74.66 36.60
CA LYS A 196 31.77 -74.34 38.04
C LYS A 196 31.31 -75.56 38.83
N ARG A 197 30.38 -76.35 38.27
CA ARG A 197 29.88 -77.58 38.89
C ARG A 197 30.97 -78.66 38.99
N GLU A 198 31.83 -78.79 37.99
CA GLU A 198 32.96 -79.73 38.00
C GLU A 198 33.99 -79.34 39.07
N VAL A 199 34.39 -78.06 39.13
CA VAL A 199 35.31 -77.54 40.15
C VAL A 199 34.73 -77.74 41.56
N ALA A 200 33.44 -77.49 41.76
CA ALA A 200 32.79 -77.67 43.06
C ALA A 200 32.72 -79.15 43.50
N ARG A 201 32.63 -80.10 42.57
CA ARG A 201 32.69 -81.54 42.87
C ARG A 201 34.09 -82.00 43.29
N SER A 202 35.12 -81.40 42.70
CA SER A 202 36.53 -81.67 43.00
C SER A 202 37.05 -80.93 44.24
N ALA A 203 36.25 -80.01 44.79
CA ALA A 203 36.61 -79.26 46.00
C ALA A 203 36.38 -80.08 47.28
N GLU A 204 37.33 -79.99 48.21
CA GLU A 204 37.28 -80.62 49.53
C GLU A 204 37.01 -79.59 50.62
N ASN A 205 36.30 -80.01 51.66
CA ASN A 205 35.99 -79.13 52.79
C ASN A 205 37.21 -78.96 53.70
N THR A 206 37.69 -77.73 53.88
CA THR A 206 38.86 -77.38 54.70
C THR A 206 38.80 -77.91 56.13
N ARG A 207 37.59 -78.11 56.70
CA ARG A 207 37.41 -78.57 58.09
C ARG A 207 37.29 -80.10 58.24
N THR A 208 36.92 -80.81 57.18
CA THR A 208 36.67 -82.26 57.24
C THR A 208 37.47 -83.10 56.25
N GLY A 209 38.18 -82.48 55.29
CA GLY A 209 38.96 -83.15 54.24
C GLY A 209 38.14 -84.04 53.30
N LYS A 210 36.81 -83.98 53.39
CA LYS A 210 35.88 -84.79 52.59
C LYS A 210 35.34 -83.95 51.42
N PRO A 211 35.07 -84.58 50.26
CA PRO A 211 34.46 -83.91 49.12
C PRO A 211 33.06 -83.38 49.46
N ILE A 212 32.70 -82.25 48.87
CA ILE A 212 31.41 -81.59 49.14
C ILE A 212 30.26 -82.47 48.62
N PRO A 213 29.22 -82.77 49.44
CA PRO A 213 28.09 -83.55 48.99
C PRO A 213 27.32 -82.89 47.84
N LYS A 214 26.92 -83.68 46.83
CA LYS A 214 26.16 -83.20 45.65
C LYS A 214 24.91 -82.39 46.01
N ARG A 215 24.24 -82.73 47.12
CA ARG A 215 23.06 -82.00 47.63
C ARG A 215 23.38 -80.58 48.05
N VAL A 216 24.56 -80.36 48.64
CA VAL A 216 25.01 -79.03 49.10
C VAL A 216 25.43 -78.17 47.90
N ILE A 217 26.09 -78.76 46.91
CA ILE A 217 26.41 -78.09 45.64
C ILE A 217 25.13 -77.61 44.94
N ALA A 218 24.11 -78.47 44.82
CA ALA A 218 22.83 -78.10 44.23
C ALA A 218 22.10 -76.98 45.00
N GLN A 219 22.24 -76.93 46.33
CA GLN A 219 21.69 -75.82 47.14
C GLN A 219 22.42 -74.51 46.85
N PHE A 220 23.74 -74.52 46.70
CA PHE A 220 24.51 -73.34 46.31
C PHE A 220 24.18 -72.88 44.89
N GLU A 221 24.04 -73.79 43.92
CA GLU A 221 23.62 -73.45 42.55
C GLU A 221 22.25 -72.74 42.54
N VAL A 222 21.28 -73.23 43.32
CA VAL A 222 19.96 -72.58 43.44
C VAL A 222 20.04 -71.22 44.12
N ALA A 223 20.88 -71.07 45.15
CA ALA A 223 21.07 -69.80 45.85
C ALA A 223 21.76 -68.75 44.97
N GLU A 224 22.81 -69.14 44.23
CA GLU A 224 23.52 -68.31 43.26
C GLU A 224 22.57 -67.88 42.14
N MET A 225 21.80 -68.81 41.57
CA MET A 225 20.81 -68.50 40.52
C MET A 225 19.74 -67.50 41.01
N LYS A 226 19.27 -67.61 42.26
CA LYS A 226 18.34 -66.62 42.82
C LYS A 226 18.98 -65.23 42.95
N LYS A 227 20.25 -65.17 43.35
CA LYS A 227 20.98 -63.91 43.45
C LYS A 227 21.27 -63.29 42.09
N ASP A 228 21.60 -64.10 41.09
CA ASP A 228 21.78 -63.64 39.72
C ASP A 228 20.49 -63.03 39.16
N GLN A 229 19.33 -63.66 39.40
CA GLN A 229 18.03 -63.11 39.02
C GLN A 229 17.72 -61.76 39.71
N GLU A 230 18.08 -61.61 41.00
CA GLU A 230 17.93 -60.33 41.71
C GLU A 230 18.82 -59.24 41.09
N VAL A 231 20.08 -59.57 40.79
CA VAL A 231 21.03 -58.66 40.15
C VAL A 231 20.55 -58.25 38.75
N GLU A 232 20.05 -59.19 37.96
CA GLU A 232 19.51 -58.93 36.63
C GLU A 232 18.32 -57.95 36.69
N LYS A 233 17.36 -58.16 37.60
CA LYS A 233 16.23 -57.26 37.80
C LYS A 233 16.68 -55.83 38.14
N VAL A 234 17.66 -55.69 39.03
CA VAL A 234 18.21 -54.39 39.42
C VAL A 234 18.97 -53.74 38.25
N ARG A 235 19.73 -54.51 37.47
CA ARG A 235 20.44 -54.04 36.28
C ARG A 235 19.47 -53.51 35.23
N LEU A 236 18.40 -54.26 34.92
CA LEU A 236 17.36 -53.83 33.99
C LEU A 236 16.70 -52.52 34.46
N LYS A 237 16.37 -52.42 35.75
CA LYS A 237 15.83 -51.19 36.33
C LYS A 237 16.82 -50.02 36.20
N ASN A 238 18.12 -50.25 36.41
CA ASN A 238 19.15 -49.23 36.26
C ASN A 238 19.28 -48.76 34.80
N ILE A 239 19.29 -49.69 33.83
CA ILE A 239 19.34 -49.36 32.39
C ILE A 239 18.13 -48.54 31.97
N ASN A 240 16.93 -48.92 32.44
CA ASN A 240 15.69 -48.19 32.17
C ASN A 240 15.73 -46.78 32.74
N LEU A 241 16.13 -46.64 34.01
CA LEU A 241 16.25 -45.33 34.66
C LEU A 241 17.30 -44.45 33.99
N ARG A 242 18.48 -44.98 33.62
CA ARG A 242 19.51 -44.24 32.88
C ARG A 242 19.03 -43.78 31.50
N THR A 243 18.25 -44.62 30.82
CA THR A 243 17.69 -44.26 29.51
C THR A 243 16.60 -43.19 29.66
N HIS A 244 15.78 -43.28 30.70
CA HIS A 244 14.77 -42.27 31.00
C HIS A 244 15.40 -40.94 31.38
N LEU A 245 16.44 -40.96 32.21
CA LEU A 245 17.24 -39.79 32.58
C LEU A 245 17.82 -39.11 31.33
N ARG A 246 18.47 -39.87 30.44
CA ARG A 246 18.99 -39.32 29.17
C ARG A 246 17.90 -38.69 28.29
N LYS A 247 16.70 -39.28 28.24
CA LYS A 247 15.56 -38.70 27.52
C LYS A 247 15.12 -37.39 28.15
N LEU A 248 15.03 -37.32 29.48
CA LEU A 248 14.65 -36.11 30.20
C LEU A 248 15.71 -35.01 30.03
N GLU A 249 16.99 -35.34 30.11
CA GLU A 249 18.09 -34.40 29.86
C GLU A 249 18.04 -33.86 28.42
N GLN A 250 17.80 -34.70 27.42
CA GLN A 250 17.65 -34.24 26.03
C GLN A 250 16.42 -33.34 25.85
N GLN A 251 15.31 -33.65 26.51
CA GLN A 251 14.12 -32.79 26.49
C GLN A 251 14.36 -31.45 27.18
N LEU A 252 15.10 -31.45 28.30
CA LEU A 252 15.49 -30.24 29.00
C LEU A 252 16.40 -29.39 28.11
N HIS A 253 17.44 -30.00 27.54
CA HIS A 253 18.38 -29.30 26.68
C HIS A 253 17.70 -28.72 25.43
N ALA A 254 16.76 -29.45 24.81
CA ALA A 254 15.97 -28.93 23.69
C ALA A 254 15.11 -27.72 24.08
N LYS A 255 14.56 -27.70 25.30
CA LYS A 255 13.83 -26.54 25.84
C LYS A 255 14.76 -25.38 26.18
N GLU A 256 15.96 -25.65 26.68
CA GLU A 256 16.97 -24.63 26.98
C GLU A 256 17.54 -24.00 25.70
N GLN A 257 17.80 -24.77 24.64
CA GLN A 257 18.24 -24.24 23.34
C GLN A 257 17.18 -23.35 22.69
N LEU A 258 15.90 -23.62 22.93
CA LEU A 258 14.79 -22.73 22.55
C LEU A 258 14.69 -21.47 23.43
N ALA A 259 15.39 -21.39 24.56
CA ALA A 259 15.35 -20.26 25.47
C ALA A 259 16.64 -19.41 25.44
N GLU A 260 17.77 -19.98 25.03
CA GLU A 260 19.08 -19.32 25.12
C GLU A 260 19.35 -18.26 24.02
N GLY A 261 18.53 -18.23 22.95
CA GLY A 261 18.65 -17.25 21.87
C GLY A 261 17.35 -16.84 21.18
N LEU A 262 16.22 -17.41 21.60
CA LEU A 262 14.90 -17.09 21.09
C LEU A 262 14.11 -16.47 22.25
N HIS A 263 13.52 -15.29 22.00
CA HIS A 263 12.63 -14.54 22.90
C HIS A 263 13.21 -13.60 23.96
N LEU A 264 14.51 -13.30 24.02
CA LEU A 264 14.94 -12.11 24.82
C LEU A 264 15.08 -10.88 23.94
N ILE A 265 15.86 -10.99 22.85
CA ILE A 265 16.02 -9.90 21.88
C ILE A 265 14.68 -9.60 21.19
N ASP A 266 13.94 -10.63 20.77
CA ASP A 266 12.62 -10.43 20.16
C ASP A 266 11.62 -9.82 21.14
N PHE A 267 11.70 -10.17 22.43
CA PHE A 267 10.84 -9.61 23.47
C PHE A 267 11.19 -8.16 23.79
N GLU A 268 12.48 -7.82 23.87
CA GLU A 268 12.91 -6.43 24.00
C GLU A 268 12.55 -5.61 22.76
N GLN A 269 12.71 -6.15 21.56
CA GLN A 269 12.28 -5.50 20.33
C GLN A 269 10.76 -5.24 20.36
N LEU A 270 9.95 -6.24 20.71
CA LEU A 270 8.50 -6.09 20.80
C LEU A 270 8.10 -5.07 21.86
N LYS A 271 8.86 -4.98 22.96
CA LYS A 271 8.67 -3.97 24.01
C LYS A 271 8.97 -2.55 23.50
N ILE A 272 10.07 -2.38 22.76
CA ILE A 272 10.43 -1.09 22.12
C ILE A 272 9.37 -0.69 21.09
N GLU A 273 8.93 -1.63 20.25
CA GLU A 273 7.90 -1.38 19.24
C GLU A 273 6.56 -1.00 19.89
N ASN A 274 6.14 -1.70 20.94
CA ASN A 274 4.90 -1.39 21.66
C ASN A 274 4.96 -0.01 22.30
N GLN A 275 6.08 0.35 22.93
CA GLN A 275 6.30 1.68 23.49
C GLN A 275 6.24 2.76 22.41
N THR A 276 6.93 2.56 21.29
CA THR A 276 6.92 3.50 20.16
C THR A 276 5.52 3.68 19.56
N LEU A 277 4.73 2.61 19.49
CA LEU A 277 3.34 2.67 19.01
C LEU A 277 2.44 3.41 20.00
N ASN A 278 2.62 3.21 21.31
CA ASN A 278 1.87 3.94 22.33
C ASN A 278 2.18 5.44 22.29
N GLU A 279 3.45 5.82 22.16
CA GLU A 279 3.84 7.24 22.00
C GLU A 279 3.15 7.87 20.78
N LYS A 280 3.09 7.15 19.64
CA LYS A 280 2.34 7.62 18.46
C LYS A 280 0.84 7.73 18.70
N ILE A 281 0.24 6.80 19.45
CA ILE A 281 -1.17 6.86 19.81
C ILE A 281 -1.44 8.10 20.67
N GLU A 282 -0.56 8.39 21.64
CA GLU A 282 -0.66 9.58 22.48
C GLU A 282 -0.54 10.86 21.66
N GLU A 283 0.46 10.97 20.78
CA GLU A 283 0.62 12.12 19.88
C GLU A 283 -0.64 12.34 19.01
N ARG A 284 -1.16 11.27 18.40
CA ARG A 284 -2.38 11.33 17.59
C ARG A 284 -3.62 11.69 18.40
N ASN A 285 -3.71 11.22 19.65
CA ASN A 285 -4.79 11.60 20.56
C ASN A 285 -4.72 13.08 20.94
N GLU A 286 -3.54 13.63 21.17
CA GLU A 286 -3.37 15.07 21.41
C GLU A 286 -3.76 15.90 20.19
N GLU A 287 -3.33 15.50 18.99
CA GLU A 287 -3.71 16.17 17.74
C GLU A 287 -5.23 16.13 17.52
N LEU A 288 -5.85 14.98 17.77
CA LEU A 288 -7.30 14.81 17.72
C LEU A 288 -7.99 15.74 18.73
N HIS A 289 -7.43 15.87 19.94
CA HIS A 289 -7.97 16.79 20.94
C HIS A 289 -7.83 18.26 20.52
N LYS A 290 -6.71 18.64 19.90
CA LYS A 290 -6.51 19.99 19.32
C LYS A 290 -7.52 20.27 18.21
N LEU A 291 -7.76 19.31 17.33
CA LEU A 291 -8.77 19.43 16.26
C LEU A 291 -10.18 19.56 16.82
N ARG A 292 -10.58 18.76 17.81
CA ARG A 292 -11.90 18.88 18.46
C ARG A 292 -12.11 20.27 19.07
N LYS A 293 -11.08 20.85 19.72
CA LYS A 293 -11.14 22.23 20.24
C LYS A 293 -11.37 23.24 19.11
N LYS A 294 -10.60 23.14 18.01
CA LYS A 294 -10.79 23.99 16.82
C LYS A 294 -12.20 23.86 16.24
N THR A 295 -12.70 22.63 16.06
CA THR A 295 -14.07 22.38 15.57
C THR A 295 -15.11 23.05 16.47
N THR A 296 -14.96 22.94 17.79
CA THR A 296 -15.89 23.57 18.75
C THR A 296 -15.91 25.10 18.58
N THR A 297 -14.75 25.74 18.49
CA THR A 297 -14.65 27.18 18.23
C THR A 297 -15.26 27.56 16.88
N THR A 298 -14.99 26.79 15.83
CA THR A 298 -15.57 27.03 14.49
C THR A 298 -17.10 26.92 14.51
N VAL A 299 -17.67 25.95 15.24
CA VAL A 299 -19.13 25.81 15.41
C VAL A 299 -19.72 27.01 16.14
N GLN A 300 -19.05 27.53 17.18
CA GLN A 300 -19.48 28.75 17.87
C GLN A 300 -19.50 29.95 16.92
N VAL A 301 -18.42 30.16 16.16
CA VAL A 301 -18.35 31.25 15.16
C VAL A 301 -19.42 31.09 14.09
N LEU A 302 -19.64 29.88 13.57
CA LEU A 302 -20.71 29.57 12.62
C LEU A 302 -22.09 29.90 13.19
N THR A 303 -22.31 29.61 14.47
CA THR A 303 -23.58 29.91 15.15
C THR A 303 -23.82 31.42 15.20
N HIS A 304 -22.82 32.20 15.63
CA HIS A 304 -22.93 33.66 15.64
C HIS A 304 -23.14 34.26 14.24
N ILE A 305 -22.47 33.72 13.21
CA ILE A 305 -22.66 34.17 11.82
C ILE A 305 -24.08 33.84 11.34
N LYS A 306 -24.61 32.66 11.67
CA LYS A 306 -25.97 32.24 11.32
C LYS A 306 -27.01 33.15 11.97
N GLU A 307 -26.83 33.50 13.24
CA GLU A 307 -27.71 34.44 13.95
C GLU A 307 -27.70 35.83 13.32
N LYS A 308 -26.51 36.38 13.01
CA LYS A 308 -26.39 37.67 12.31
C LYS A 308 -27.03 37.64 10.92
N LEU A 309 -26.82 36.56 10.17
CA LEU A 309 -27.44 36.38 8.87
C LEU A 309 -28.97 36.37 8.98
N GLN A 310 -29.52 35.66 9.95
CA GLN A 310 -30.95 35.61 10.19
C GLN A 310 -31.51 37.00 10.52
N PHE A 311 -30.81 37.78 11.35
CA PHE A 311 -31.20 39.16 11.67
C PHE A 311 -31.26 40.03 10.40
N VAL A 312 -30.20 40.00 9.58
CA VAL A 312 -30.14 40.78 8.33
C VAL A 312 -31.22 40.33 7.33
N LEU A 313 -31.51 39.03 7.25
CA LEU A 313 -32.58 38.52 6.38
C LEU A 313 -33.96 39.04 6.79
N VAL A 314 -34.26 39.07 8.09
CA VAL A 314 -35.52 39.62 8.60
C VAL A 314 -35.60 41.12 8.33
N GLU A 315 -34.52 41.87 8.57
CA GLU A 315 -34.45 43.30 8.24
C GLU A 315 -34.67 43.55 6.74
N ASN A 316 -34.04 42.75 5.87
CA ASN A 316 -34.22 42.85 4.43
C ASN A 316 -35.66 42.54 4.01
N GLN A 317 -36.33 41.57 4.66
CA GLN A 317 -37.74 41.29 4.43
C GLN A 317 -38.64 42.46 4.84
N ASN A 318 -38.34 43.13 5.96
CA ASN A 318 -39.08 44.32 6.39
C ASN A 318 -38.90 45.47 5.39
N LEU A 319 -37.66 45.78 5.00
CA LEU A 319 -37.37 46.81 3.99
C LEU A 319 -38.05 46.53 2.65
N LYS A 320 -38.18 45.25 2.25
CA LYS A 320 -38.94 44.88 1.05
C LYS A 320 -40.43 45.15 1.18
N LYS A 321 -41.01 44.98 2.37
CA LYS A 321 -42.41 45.35 2.63
C LYS A 321 -42.59 46.86 2.59
N ASP A 322 -41.71 47.61 3.26
CA ASP A 322 -41.75 49.08 3.27
C ASP A 322 -41.63 49.65 1.85
N LEU A 323 -40.77 49.07 1.01
CA LEU A 323 -40.66 49.43 -0.41
C LEU A 323 -41.96 49.16 -1.19
N ALA A 324 -42.59 48.00 -0.96
CA ALA A 324 -43.84 47.66 -1.63
C ALA A 324 -44.99 48.59 -1.23
N GLU A 325 -45.09 48.94 0.05
CA GLU A 325 -46.06 49.92 0.55
C GLU A 325 -45.81 51.30 -0.07
N LEU A 326 -44.55 51.74 -0.13
CA LEU A 326 -44.18 53.02 -0.74
C LEU A 326 -44.49 53.05 -2.24
N ASP A 327 -44.26 51.96 -2.98
CA ASP A 327 -44.61 51.85 -4.39
C ASP A 327 -46.13 51.90 -4.61
N GLU A 328 -46.91 51.29 -3.71
CA GLU A 328 -48.38 51.37 -3.73
C GLU A 328 -48.88 52.79 -3.48
N ASP A 329 -48.31 53.49 -2.50
CA ASP A 329 -48.64 54.88 -2.22
C ASP A 329 -48.23 55.82 -3.35
N LEU A 330 -47.09 55.56 -3.98
CA LEU A 330 -46.62 56.30 -5.14
C LEU A 330 -47.54 56.09 -6.35
N THR A 331 -48.02 54.86 -6.58
CA THR A 331 -49.02 54.60 -7.62
C THR A 331 -50.36 55.29 -7.32
N LYS A 332 -50.86 55.23 -6.08
CA LYS A 332 -52.06 56.00 -5.67
C LYS A 332 -51.88 57.50 -5.91
N ASN A 333 -50.73 58.06 -5.54
CA ASN A 333 -50.42 59.47 -5.75
C ASN A 333 -50.30 59.85 -7.23
N ARG A 334 -49.78 58.95 -8.08
CA ARG A 334 -49.77 59.14 -9.54
C ARG A 334 -51.20 59.18 -10.10
N ASP A 335 -52.09 58.32 -9.61
CA ASP A 335 -53.48 58.27 -10.04
C ASP A 335 -54.27 59.51 -9.61
N THR A 336 -54.10 59.95 -8.35
CA THR A 336 -54.74 61.19 -7.87
C THR A 336 -54.24 62.41 -8.64
N LEU A 337 -52.93 62.50 -8.89
CA LEU A 337 -52.35 63.56 -9.72
C LEU A 337 -52.93 63.55 -11.14
N THR A 338 -53.10 62.37 -11.73
CA THR A 338 -53.69 62.22 -13.07
C THR A 338 -55.15 62.64 -13.09
N LYS A 339 -55.95 62.26 -12.10
CA LYS A 339 -57.34 62.70 -11.94
C LYS A 339 -57.43 64.23 -11.79
N LYS A 340 -56.60 64.82 -10.93
CA LYS A 340 -56.54 66.28 -10.72
C LYS A 340 -56.10 67.03 -11.97
N LYS A 341 -55.14 66.50 -12.75
CA LYS A 341 -54.78 67.06 -14.06
C LYS A 341 -55.95 67.05 -15.04
N LYS A 342 -56.69 65.93 -15.13
CA LYS A 342 -57.90 65.84 -15.97
C LYS A 342 -58.99 66.83 -15.54
N GLU A 343 -59.27 66.94 -14.24
CA GLU A 343 -60.21 67.93 -13.70
C GLU A 343 -59.79 69.36 -14.07
N ARG A 344 -58.53 69.72 -13.82
CA ARG A 344 -57.95 71.02 -14.18
C ARG A 344 -58.09 71.30 -15.67
N ASP A 345 -57.75 70.34 -16.52
CA ASP A 345 -57.80 70.51 -17.98
C ASP A 345 -59.26 70.60 -18.46
N GLY A 346 -60.19 69.88 -17.84
CA GLY A 346 -61.63 70.01 -18.07
C GLY A 346 -62.18 71.39 -17.68
N ILE A 347 -61.80 71.91 -16.52
CA ILE A 347 -62.14 73.28 -16.09
C ILE A 347 -61.54 74.30 -17.06
N ARG A 348 -60.27 74.15 -17.46
CA ARG A 348 -59.61 75.04 -18.43
C ARG A 348 -60.34 75.04 -19.78
N ALA A 349 -60.73 73.87 -20.28
CA ALA A 349 -61.50 73.75 -21.51
C ALA A 349 -62.90 74.39 -21.39
N SER A 350 -63.58 74.19 -20.25
CA SER A 350 -64.85 74.86 -19.95
C SER A 350 -64.70 76.37 -19.87
N GLN A 351 -63.68 76.87 -19.17
CA GLN A 351 -63.35 78.29 -19.07
C GLN A 351 -63.06 78.89 -20.46
N GLN A 352 -62.37 78.16 -21.33
CA GLN A 352 -62.10 78.59 -22.70
C GLN A 352 -63.39 78.63 -23.55
N LYS A 353 -64.29 77.65 -23.41
CA LYS A 353 -65.62 77.67 -24.05
C LYS A 353 -66.48 78.82 -23.54
N MET A 354 -66.52 79.05 -22.23
CA MET A 354 -67.24 80.17 -21.62
C MET A 354 -66.67 81.51 -22.07
N LYS A 355 -65.33 81.65 -22.15
CA LYS A 355 -64.71 82.84 -22.75
C LYS A 355 -65.09 83.05 -24.21
N HIS A 356 -65.18 81.97 -25.00
CA HIS A 356 -65.62 82.05 -26.40
C HIS A 356 -67.11 82.43 -26.50
N GLN A 357 -67.97 81.84 -25.67
CA GLN A 357 -69.41 82.14 -25.59
C GLN A 357 -69.70 83.53 -25.04
N GLN A 358 -68.90 84.03 -24.09
CA GLN A 358 -69.01 85.38 -23.55
C GLN A 358 -68.72 86.47 -24.60
N GLY A 359 -68.15 86.10 -25.76
CA GLY A 359 -68.08 86.94 -26.95
C GLY A 359 -67.75 88.40 -26.66
N PHE A 360 -68.42 89.29 -27.38
CA PHE A 360 -68.22 90.74 -27.33
C PHE A 360 -68.46 91.41 -25.96
N GLY A 361 -68.92 90.67 -24.94
CA GLY A 361 -69.21 91.19 -23.60
C GLY A 361 -68.01 91.72 -22.83
N ASN A 362 -66.78 91.33 -23.21
CA ASN A 362 -65.55 91.86 -22.59
C ASN A 362 -64.91 93.03 -23.36
N SER A 363 -65.42 93.40 -24.54
CA SER A 363 -64.95 94.56 -25.29
C SER A 363 -65.89 95.73 -25.07
N GLN A 364 -65.52 96.63 -24.15
CA GLN A 364 -66.26 97.88 -23.90
C GLN A 364 -66.49 98.68 -25.18
N LEU A 365 -65.52 98.69 -26.10
CA LEU A 365 -65.62 99.36 -27.38
C LEU A 365 -66.73 98.78 -28.27
N LEU A 366 -66.88 97.45 -28.26
CA LEU A 366 -67.90 96.80 -29.07
C LEU A 366 -69.29 96.87 -28.43
N MET A 367 -69.38 96.90 -27.09
CA MET A 367 -70.63 97.23 -26.40
C MET A 367 -71.07 98.66 -26.70
N GLN A 368 -70.16 99.63 -26.64
CA GLN A 368 -70.43 101.02 -26.99
C GLN A 368 -70.83 101.17 -28.47
N ASP A 369 -70.20 100.45 -29.39
CA ASP A 369 -70.60 100.45 -30.81
C ASP A 369 -71.98 99.81 -31.01
N TYR A 370 -72.31 98.76 -30.26
CA TYR A 370 -73.63 98.14 -30.28
C TYR A 370 -74.72 99.07 -29.72
N GLU A 371 -74.46 99.74 -28.60
CA GLU A 371 -75.34 100.76 -28.02
C GLU A 371 -75.52 101.94 -28.97
N LYS A 372 -74.43 102.43 -29.57
CA LYS A 372 -74.47 103.51 -30.55
C LYS A 372 -75.29 103.14 -31.78
N ARG A 373 -75.08 101.95 -32.34
CA ARG A 373 -75.90 101.44 -33.45
C ARG A 373 -77.37 101.29 -33.08
N LYS A 374 -77.68 100.88 -31.84
CA LYS A 374 -79.05 100.80 -31.36
C LYS A 374 -79.70 102.19 -31.32
N ILE A 375 -78.99 103.20 -30.79
CA ILE A 375 -79.43 104.60 -30.78
C ILE A 375 -79.61 105.12 -32.22
N ASP A 376 -78.66 104.85 -33.11
CA ASP A 376 -78.73 105.25 -34.52
C ASP A 376 -79.94 104.62 -35.23
N ILE A 377 -80.25 103.35 -34.96
CA ILE A 377 -81.46 102.67 -35.49
C ILE A 377 -82.73 103.34 -34.97
N GLU A 378 -82.81 103.66 -33.68
CA GLU A 378 -83.94 104.38 -33.10
C GLU A 378 -84.11 105.78 -33.71
N ASP A 379 -83.02 106.51 -33.94
CA ASP A 379 -83.04 107.84 -34.58
C ASP A 379 -83.43 107.74 -36.07
N TYR A 380 -82.95 106.72 -36.80
CA TYR A 380 -83.39 106.46 -38.18
C TYR A 380 -84.86 106.06 -38.26
N GLN A 381 -85.37 105.28 -37.32
CA GLN A 381 -86.81 104.97 -37.22
C GLN A 381 -87.63 106.21 -36.91
N GLY A 382 -87.15 107.07 -36.00
CA GLY A 382 -87.75 108.38 -35.70
C GLY A 382 -87.78 109.32 -36.91
N ARG A 383 -86.67 109.46 -37.63
CA ARG A 383 -86.59 110.23 -38.87
C ARG A 383 -87.48 109.67 -39.96
N LEU A 384 -87.58 108.34 -40.09
CA LEU A 384 -88.52 107.70 -41.01
C LEU A 384 -89.97 108.06 -40.67
N ALA A 385 -90.33 108.04 -39.38
CA ALA A 385 -91.65 108.44 -38.92
C ALA A 385 -91.93 109.93 -39.21
N GLN A 386 -90.97 110.82 -38.92
CA GLN A 386 -91.07 112.25 -39.22
C GLN A 386 -91.18 112.53 -40.73
N LEU A 387 -90.40 111.84 -41.56
CA LEU A 387 -90.47 111.96 -43.02
C LEU A 387 -91.81 111.45 -43.56
N LYS A 388 -92.34 110.35 -43.01
CA LYS A 388 -93.70 109.89 -43.33
C LYS A 388 -94.76 110.92 -42.92
N GLN A 389 -94.61 111.55 -41.76
CA GLN A 389 -95.51 112.60 -41.29
C GLN A 389 -95.41 113.88 -42.13
N ARG A 390 -94.20 114.25 -42.57
CA ARG A 390 -93.94 115.39 -43.45
C ARG A 390 -94.46 115.16 -44.86
N LEU A 391 -94.35 113.93 -45.38
CA LEU A 391 -95.04 113.52 -46.61
C LEU A 391 -96.55 113.68 -46.44
N ALA A 392 -97.13 113.14 -45.38
CA ALA A 392 -98.57 113.27 -45.10
C ALA A 392 -99.02 114.75 -44.92
N TYR A 393 -98.15 115.60 -44.38
CA TYR A 393 -98.39 117.05 -44.26
C TYR A 393 -98.31 117.76 -45.61
N LEU A 394 -97.32 117.44 -46.45
CA LEU A 394 -97.16 118.03 -47.80
C LEU A 394 -98.26 117.54 -48.76
N THR A 395 -98.73 116.29 -48.63
CA THR A 395 -99.89 115.77 -49.38
C THR A 395 -101.20 116.45 -48.97
N LYS A 396 -101.30 116.97 -47.73
CA LYS A 396 -102.47 117.74 -47.25
C LYS A 396 -102.41 119.23 -47.59
N LYS A 397 -101.28 119.76 -48.08
CA LYS A 397 -101.05 121.20 -48.28
C LYS A 397 -100.94 121.63 -49.74
N THR A 398 -101.31 120.78 -50.69
CA THR A 398 -101.59 121.20 -52.06
C THR A 398 -103.00 121.79 -52.18
N PRO A 399 -103.14 123.06 -52.61
CA PRO A 399 -104.17 123.45 -53.54
C PRO A 399 -103.56 123.58 -54.95
N THR A 400 -104.17 122.87 -55.89
CA THR A 400 -104.13 122.97 -57.36
C THR A 400 -103.12 123.93 -58.01
N GLN A 401 -102.11 123.39 -58.73
CA GLN A 401 -101.67 123.89 -60.05
C GLN A 401 -100.63 122.98 -60.75
N SER A 402 -101.00 122.54 -61.96
CA SER A 402 -100.24 122.50 -63.23
C SER A 402 -98.85 121.87 -63.36
N GLY A 403 -98.69 121.14 -64.48
CA GLY A 403 -97.42 120.98 -65.22
C GLY A 403 -96.95 119.53 -65.26
N GLU A 404 -97.33 118.70 -66.24
CA GLU A 404 -96.73 118.66 -67.59
C GLU A 404 -95.21 118.81 -67.60
N GLY A 405 -94.55 117.75 -68.05
CA GLY A 405 -93.10 117.63 -68.17
C GLY A 405 -92.71 116.26 -68.71
N THR A 406 -93.05 116.03 -69.98
CA THR A 406 -92.47 115.02 -70.87
C THR A 406 -90.94 114.96 -70.75
N SER A 407 -90.34 113.77 -70.78
CA SER A 407 -89.91 113.14 -72.03
C SER A 407 -89.83 111.62 -71.88
N ASN A 408 -90.31 110.94 -72.94
CA ASN A 408 -89.96 109.60 -73.45
C ASN A 408 -89.35 108.55 -72.52
#